data_AF-A0A2V8CW01-F1
#
_entry.id   AF-A0A2V8CW01-F1
#
_cell.length_a   1.000
_cell.length_b   1.000
_cell.length_c   1.000
_cell.angle_alpha   90.00
_cell.angle_beta   90.00
_cell.angle_gamma   90.00
#
_symmetry.space_group_name_H-M   'P 1'
#
loop_
_entity.id
_entity.type
_entity.pdbx_description
1 polymer ?
#
loop_
_entity_poly.entity_id
_entity_poly.type
_entity_poly.pdbx_seq_one_letter_code
_entity_poly.pdbx_strand_id
1 'polypeptide(L)'
;MSALEAKIDDLYRQPLNDFTSARNALAKSLTGADAQRVRALAKPTIVPWAVNQVYWRARAAYDRLMKSGERLLTAQIAALEGRPADVRAASEAHRRAIADAVAEAERLAAPAGSKPSPDALARTLEALSLATSAPAAPGRLTGALQPAGFEALAGITPKA
;
A
#
# COMPACT_ATOMS: atom_id res chain seq x y z
N MET A 1 1.29 6.47 19.42
CA MET A 1 1.47 5.10 18.90
C MET A 1 2.02 4.23 20.04
N SER A 2 1.51 3.01 20.26
CA SER A 2 2.00 2.20 21.40
C SER A 2 3.42 1.68 21.13
N ALA A 3 4.17 1.38 22.20
CA ALA A 3 5.51 0.80 22.07
C ALA A 3 5.52 -0.54 21.30
N LEU A 4 4.44 -1.33 21.42
CA LEU A 4 4.28 -2.57 20.66
C LEU A 4 4.07 -2.29 19.17
N GLU A 5 3.23 -1.30 18.82
CA GLU A 5 3.02 -0.94 17.41
C GLU A 5 4.33 -0.55 16.72
N ALA A 6 5.19 0.22 17.39
CA ALA A 6 6.50 0.60 16.83
C ALA A 6 7.38 -0.61 16.56
N LYS A 7 7.41 -1.59 17.48
CA LYS A 7 8.15 -2.84 17.27
C LYS A 7 7.56 -3.67 16.13
N ILE A 8 6.24 -3.63 15.94
CA ILE A 8 5.58 -4.29 14.80
C ILE A 8 5.94 -3.58 13.49
N ASP A 9 5.95 -2.26 13.45
CA ASP A 9 6.39 -1.49 12.28
C ASP A 9 7.82 -1.86 11.87
N ASP A 10 8.71 -1.99 12.85
CA ASP A 10 10.09 -2.38 12.59
C ASP A 10 10.18 -3.75 11.90
N LEU A 11 9.29 -4.70 12.18
CA LEU A 11 9.25 -5.99 11.46
C LEU A 11 8.99 -5.79 9.96
N TYR A 12 8.07 -4.89 9.59
CA TYR A 12 7.71 -4.63 8.19
C TYR A 12 8.73 -3.73 7.46
N ARG A 13 9.70 -3.14 8.18
CA ARG A 13 10.81 -2.35 7.62
C ARG A 13 12.05 -3.19 7.28
N GLN A 14 12.13 -4.42 7.79
CA GLN A 14 13.26 -5.32 7.57
C GLN A 14 13.26 -5.92 6.16
N PRO A 15 14.41 -6.46 5.70
CA PRO A 15 14.44 -7.33 4.53
C PRO A 15 13.43 -8.46 4.64
N LEU A 16 12.80 -8.83 3.51
CA LEU A 16 11.72 -9.81 3.47
C LEU A 16 12.10 -11.17 4.08
N ASN A 17 13.36 -11.59 3.88
CA ASN A 17 13.83 -12.88 4.37
C ASN A 17 14.00 -12.92 5.89
N ASP A 18 14.19 -11.77 6.53
CA ASP A 18 14.48 -11.66 7.96
C ASP A 18 13.19 -11.66 8.81
N PHE A 19 12.05 -11.32 8.20
CA PHE A 19 10.77 -11.11 8.87
C PHE A 19 10.40 -12.22 9.86
N THR A 20 10.46 -13.49 9.45
CA THR A 20 10.06 -14.61 10.31
C THR A 20 10.97 -14.73 11.53
N SER A 21 12.27 -14.55 11.34
CA SER A 21 13.24 -14.62 12.43
C SER A 21 13.03 -13.47 13.43
N ALA A 22 12.85 -12.24 12.93
CA ALA A 22 12.62 -11.04 13.73
C ALA A 22 11.28 -11.11 14.49
N ARG A 23 10.21 -11.57 13.83
CA ARG A 23 8.90 -11.76 14.47
C ARG A 23 8.98 -12.78 15.61
N ASN A 24 9.69 -13.89 15.39
CA ASN A 24 9.85 -14.92 16.42
C ASN A 24 10.68 -14.42 17.60
N ALA A 25 11.74 -13.64 17.34
CA ALA A 25 12.56 -13.02 18.39
C ALA A 25 11.74 -12.00 19.21
N LEU A 26 10.98 -11.14 18.53
CA LEU A 26 10.08 -10.18 19.20
C LEU A 26 9.03 -10.91 20.05
N ALA A 27 8.38 -11.93 19.51
CA ALA A 27 7.39 -12.71 20.26
C ALA A 27 7.96 -13.42 21.50
N LYS A 28 9.23 -13.83 21.48
CA LYS A 28 9.92 -14.41 22.66
C LYS A 28 10.20 -13.37 23.75
N SER A 29 10.34 -12.09 23.38
CA SER A 29 10.57 -10.98 24.32
C SER A 29 9.30 -10.45 24.98
N LEU A 30 8.13 -10.96 24.58
CA LEU A 30 6.82 -10.52 25.03
C LEU A 30 6.10 -11.64 25.79
N THR A 31 5.08 -11.30 26.56
CA THR A 31 4.25 -12.26 27.31
C THR A 31 2.76 -12.07 26.97
N GLY A 32 1.94 -13.05 27.34
CA GLY A 32 0.48 -12.96 27.23
C GLY A 32 -0.05 -12.64 25.83
N ALA A 33 -1.05 -11.76 25.76
CA ALA A 33 -1.74 -11.40 24.52
C ALA A 33 -0.82 -10.76 23.47
N ASP A 34 0.17 -9.96 23.90
CA ASP A 34 1.10 -9.29 22.97
C ASP A 34 1.99 -10.28 22.23
N ALA A 35 2.49 -11.31 22.94
CA ALA A 35 3.25 -12.37 22.30
C ALA A 35 2.42 -13.14 21.26
N GLN A 36 1.14 -13.43 21.58
CA GLN A 36 0.25 -14.12 20.65
C GLN A 36 -0.08 -13.26 19.42
N ARG A 37 -0.33 -11.97 19.64
CA ARG A 37 -0.57 -11.02 18.56
C ARG A 37 0.62 -10.94 17.60
N VAL A 38 1.85 -10.86 18.11
CA VAL A 38 3.05 -10.82 17.25
C VAL A 38 3.23 -12.14 16.49
N ARG A 39 2.99 -13.30 17.12
CA ARG A 39 3.06 -14.60 16.44
C ARG A 39 2.06 -14.73 15.28
N ALA A 40 0.88 -14.13 15.44
CA ALA A 40 -0.17 -14.14 14.43
C ALA A 40 0.11 -13.22 13.23
N LEU A 41 1.13 -12.35 13.27
CA LEU A 41 1.47 -11.49 12.14
C LEU A 41 1.91 -12.31 10.92
N ALA A 42 1.24 -12.05 9.80
CA ALA A 42 1.56 -12.68 8.53
C ALA A 42 2.80 -12.05 7.89
N LYS A 43 3.66 -12.88 7.31
CA LYS A 43 4.78 -12.43 6.50
C LYS A 43 4.23 -11.82 5.19
N PRO A 44 4.65 -10.61 4.79
CA PRO A 44 4.23 -10.06 3.51
C PRO A 44 4.77 -10.89 2.34
N THR A 45 4.04 -10.94 1.23
CA THR A 45 4.63 -11.40 -0.04
C THR A 45 5.51 -10.30 -0.66
N ILE A 46 6.27 -10.63 -1.70
CA ILE A 46 7.33 -9.74 -2.23
C ILE A 46 6.81 -8.38 -2.71
N VAL A 47 5.65 -8.34 -3.37
CA VAL A 47 5.03 -7.11 -3.87
C VAL A 47 4.54 -6.21 -2.72
N PRO A 48 3.70 -6.69 -1.79
CA PRO A 48 3.34 -5.96 -0.57
C PRO A 48 4.52 -5.46 0.24
N TRP A 49 5.56 -6.30 0.40
CA TRP A 49 6.76 -5.91 1.11
C TRP A 49 7.45 -4.71 0.44
N ALA A 50 7.60 -4.73 -0.89
CA ALA A 50 8.21 -3.63 -1.63
C ALA A 50 7.35 -2.34 -1.54
N VAL A 51 6.02 -2.45 -1.61
CA VAL A 51 5.10 -1.32 -1.38
C VAL A 51 5.25 -0.76 0.04
N ASN A 52 5.39 -1.62 1.05
CA ASN A 52 5.67 -1.18 2.42
C ASN A 52 7.02 -0.43 2.50
N GLN A 53 8.04 -0.87 1.77
CA GLN A 53 9.33 -0.14 1.74
C GLN A 53 9.18 1.25 1.13
N VAL A 54 8.33 1.44 0.11
CA VAL A 54 8.05 2.79 -0.43
C VAL A 54 7.44 3.68 0.66
N TYR A 55 6.48 3.18 1.44
CA TYR A 55 5.92 3.92 2.57
C TYR A 55 6.99 4.31 3.61
N TRP A 56 7.85 3.36 4.00
CA TRP A 56 8.82 3.57 5.08
C TRP A 56 10.09 4.32 4.67
N ARG A 57 10.55 4.19 3.42
CA ARG A 57 11.86 4.66 2.95
C ARG A 57 11.79 5.68 1.81
N ALA A 58 10.67 5.75 1.10
CA ALA A 58 10.41 6.71 0.02
C ALA A 58 9.09 7.46 0.25
N ARG A 59 8.89 7.96 1.48
CA ARG A 59 7.60 8.48 1.96
C ARG A 59 7.02 9.58 1.07
N ALA A 60 7.86 10.45 0.52
CA ALA A 60 7.43 11.50 -0.40
C ALA A 60 6.79 10.93 -1.69
N ALA A 61 7.33 9.84 -2.25
CA ALA A 61 6.74 9.18 -3.41
C ALA A 61 5.41 8.52 -3.06
N TYR A 62 5.34 7.84 -1.91
CA TYR A 62 4.10 7.26 -1.38
C TYR A 62 3.00 8.32 -1.21
N ASP A 63 3.29 9.42 -0.53
CA ASP A 63 2.31 10.47 -0.27
C ASP A 63 1.87 11.18 -1.57
N ARG A 64 2.77 11.34 -2.56
CA ARG A 64 2.41 11.86 -3.88
C ARG A 64 1.44 10.94 -4.60
N LEU A 65 1.68 9.63 -4.56
CA LEU A 65 0.77 8.63 -5.13
C LEU A 65 -0.61 8.70 -4.48
N MET A 66 -0.69 8.64 -3.14
CA MET A 66 -1.97 8.70 -2.42
C MET A 66 -2.76 9.97 -2.76
N LYS A 67 -2.10 11.13 -2.70
CA LYS A 67 -2.74 12.42 -3.05
C LYS A 67 -3.19 12.48 -4.52
N SER A 68 -2.45 11.84 -5.44
CA SER A 68 -2.85 11.80 -6.85
C SER A 68 -4.07 10.91 -7.08
N GLY A 69 -4.20 9.81 -6.33
CA GLY A 69 -5.37 8.94 -6.35
C GLY A 69 -6.61 9.64 -5.81
N GLU A 70 -6.49 10.35 -4.68
CA GLU A 70 -7.57 11.17 -4.11
C GLU A 70 -8.07 12.25 -5.10
N ARG A 71 -7.15 12.93 -5.78
CA ARG A 71 -7.49 13.93 -6.82
C ARG A 71 -8.19 13.30 -8.01
N LEU A 72 -7.73 12.13 -8.46
CA LEU A 72 -8.37 11.41 -9.56
C LEU A 72 -9.79 10.99 -9.19
N LEU A 73 -9.98 10.39 -8.02
CA LEU A 73 -11.30 9.99 -7.53
C LEU A 73 -12.24 11.21 -7.41
N THR A 74 -11.74 12.32 -6.88
CA THR A 74 -12.49 13.58 -6.78
C THR A 74 -12.92 14.11 -8.16
N ALA A 75 -12.01 14.10 -9.13
CA ALA A 75 -12.31 14.54 -10.50
C ALA A 75 -13.32 13.62 -11.19
N GLN A 76 -13.21 12.30 -10.99
CA GLN A 76 -14.16 11.32 -11.51
C GLN A 76 -15.56 11.52 -10.92
N ILE A 77 -15.68 11.68 -9.61
CA ILE A 77 -16.96 11.96 -8.94
C ILE A 77 -17.58 13.26 -9.45
N ALA A 78 -16.80 14.33 -9.56
CA ALA A 78 -17.27 15.61 -10.08
C ALA A 78 -17.81 15.50 -11.51
N ALA A 79 -17.11 14.78 -12.39
CA ALA A 79 -17.56 14.54 -13.76
C ALA A 79 -18.86 13.72 -13.80
N LEU A 80 -19.01 12.71 -12.95
CA LEU A 80 -20.26 11.93 -12.83
C LEU A 80 -21.44 12.77 -12.33
N GLU A 81 -21.19 13.77 -11.50
CA GLU A 81 -22.19 14.74 -11.03
C GLU A 81 -22.46 15.89 -12.04
N GLY A 82 -21.86 15.84 -13.24
CA GLY A 82 -22.00 16.89 -14.26
C GLY A 82 -21.27 18.19 -13.93
N ARG A 83 -20.37 18.20 -12.94
CA ARG A 83 -19.55 19.36 -12.57
C ARG A 83 -18.27 19.41 -13.43
N PRO A 84 -17.76 20.61 -13.76
CA PRO A 84 -16.49 20.74 -14.47
C PRO A 84 -15.34 20.09 -13.70
N ALA A 85 -14.61 19.17 -14.35
CA ALA A 85 -13.44 18.51 -13.78
C ALA A 85 -12.44 18.10 -14.87
N ASP A 86 -11.15 18.26 -14.60
CA ASP A 86 -10.09 17.81 -15.52
C ASP A 86 -9.64 16.38 -15.17
N VAL A 87 -10.49 15.42 -15.54
CA VAL A 87 -10.24 13.98 -15.34
C VAL A 87 -8.99 13.52 -16.08
N ARG A 88 -8.70 14.13 -17.25
CA ARG A 88 -7.55 13.76 -18.07
C ARG A 88 -6.24 14.12 -17.36
N ALA A 89 -6.09 15.37 -16.92
CA ALA A 89 -4.89 15.79 -16.20
C ALA A 89 -4.71 15.02 -14.88
N ALA A 90 -5.81 14.76 -14.16
CA ALA A 90 -5.76 13.96 -12.93
C ALA A 90 -5.29 12.52 -13.20
N SER A 91 -5.80 11.88 -14.25
CA SER A 91 -5.41 10.53 -14.69
C SER A 91 -3.93 10.47 -15.10
N GLU A 92 -3.45 11.48 -15.84
CA GLU A 92 -2.05 11.56 -16.24
C GLU A 92 -1.11 11.77 -15.04
N ALA A 93 -1.49 12.62 -14.08
CA ALA A 93 -0.72 12.84 -12.86
C ALA A 93 -0.64 11.58 -11.99
N HIS A 94 -1.73 10.83 -11.89
CA HIS A 94 -1.80 9.58 -11.14
C HIS A 94 -0.94 8.48 -11.77
N ARG A 95 -1.02 8.28 -13.10
CA ARG A 95 -0.15 7.35 -13.81
C ARG A 95 1.34 7.63 -13.60
N ARG A 96 1.75 8.91 -13.63
CA ARG A 96 3.14 9.32 -13.33
C ARG A 96 3.52 8.96 -11.89
N ALA A 97 2.66 9.24 -10.92
CA ALA A 97 2.93 8.93 -9.51
C ALA A 97 3.03 7.41 -9.25
N ILE A 98 2.25 6.58 -9.96
CA ILE A 98 2.40 5.12 -9.93
C ILE A 98 3.78 4.71 -10.46
N ALA A 99 4.17 5.21 -11.64
CA ALA A 99 5.48 4.88 -12.23
C ALA A 99 6.64 5.25 -11.31
N ASP A 100 6.60 6.44 -10.70
CA ASP A 100 7.60 6.87 -9.71
C ASP A 100 7.65 5.92 -8.50
N ALA A 101 6.50 5.51 -7.96
CA ALA A 101 6.42 4.62 -6.82
C ALA A 101 6.88 3.20 -7.14
N VAL A 102 6.62 2.70 -8.36
CA VAL A 102 7.15 1.43 -8.86
C VAL A 102 8.68 1.47 -8.93
N ALA A 103 9.25 2.53 -9.51
CA ALA A 103 10.70 2.69 -9.60
C ALA A 103 11.36 2.72 -8.21
N GLU A 104 10.77 3.41 -7.23
CA GLU A 104 11.25 3.38 -5.85
C GLU A 104 11.13 1.99 -5.22
N ALA A 105 10.04 1.27 -5.46
CA ALA A 105 9.86 -0.08 -4.96
C ALA A 105 10.94 -1.05 -5.48
N GLU A 106 11.24 -0.98 -6.78
CA GLU A 106 12.31 -1.78 -7.40
C GLU A 106 13.69 -1.41 -6.85
N ARG A 107 13.98 -0.11 -6.75
CA ARG A 107 15.24 0.40 -6.19
C ARG A 107 15.46 -0.05 -4.75
N LEU A 108 14.40 -0.06 -3.93
CA LEU A 108 14.45 -0.51 -2.54
C LEU A 108 14.52 -2.04 -2.41
N ALA A 109 14.00 -2.77 -3.39
CA ALA A 109 14.03 -4.23 -3.41
C ALA A 109 15.40 -4.81 -3.82
N ALA A 110 16.10 -4.13 -4.73
CA ALA A 110 17.34 -4.62 -5.32
C ALA A 110 18.45 -4.96 -4.30
N PRO A 111 18.76 -4.13 -3.27
CA PRO A 111 19.79 -4.47 -2.28
C PRO A 111 19.47 -5.69 -1.43
N ALA A 112 18.19 -6.04 -1.30
CA ALA A 112 17.73 -7.24 -0.58
C ALA A 112 17.66 -8.48 -1.48
N GLY A 113 18.16 -8.40 -2.73
CA GLY A 113 18.09 -9.49 -3.72
C GLY A 113 16.66 -9.80 -4.19
N SER A 114 15.69 -8.93 -3.87
CA SER A 114 14.28 -9.11 -4.19
C SER A 114 13.96 -8.48 -5.55
N LYS A 115 13.21 -9.19 -6.39
CA LYS A 115 12.78 -8.74 -7.72
C LYS A 115 11.25 -8.83 -7.86
N PRO A 116 10.49 -7.89 -7.28
CA PRO A 116 9.04 -7.84 -7.48
C PRO A 116 8.69 -7.57 -8.95
N SER A 117 7.56 -8.09 -9.42
CA SER A 117 7.07 -7.78 -10.77
C SER A 117 6.63 -6.31 -10.86
N PRO A 118 7.12 -5.52 -11.85
CA PRO A 118 6.71 -4.13 -12.04
C PRO A 118 5.20 -3.99 -12.27
N ASP A 119 4.62 -4.87 -13.08
CA ASP A 119 3.18 -4.87 -13.37
C ASP A 119 2.34 -5.19 -12.13
N ALA A 120 2.83 -6.08 -11.26
CA ALA A 120 2.14 -6.40 -10.01
C ALA A 120 2.25 -5.24 -9.00
N LEU A 121 3.40 -4.57 -8.95
CA LEU A 121 3.59 -3.35 -8.16
C LEU A 121 2.64 -2.25 -8.63
N ALA A 122 2.60 -1.97 -9.93
CA ALA A 122 1.74 -0.95 -10.51
C ALA A 122 0.27 -1.19 -10.15
N ARG A 123 -0.23 -2.42 -10.35
CA ARG A 123 -1.62 -2.80 -10.00
C ARG A 123 -1.93 -2.65 -8.51
N THR A 124 -1.03 -3.10 -7.62
CA THR A 124 -1.23 -2.97 -6.17
C THR A 124 -1.18 -1.51 -5.71
N LEU A 125 -0.26 -0.70 -6.26
CA LEU A 125 -0.12 0.73 -5.94
C LEU A 125 -1.32 1.54 -6.46
N GLU A 126 -1.80 1.24 -7.67
CA GLU A 126 -3.02 1.80 -8.23
C GLU A 126 -4.22 1.49 -7.33
N ALA A 127 -4.47 0.20 -7.05
CA ALA A 127 -5.55 -0.25 -6.18
C ALA A 127 -5.49 0.40 -4.79
N LEU A 128 -4.29 0.49 -4.22
CA LEU A 128 -4.05 1.15 -2.93
C LEU A 128 -4.44 2.63 -2.95
N SER A 129 -4.01 3.35 -3.99
CA SER A 129 -4.20 4.80 -4.10
C SER A 129 -5.63 5.23 -4.45
N LEU A 130 -6.42 4.32 -5.03
CA LEU A 130 -7.81 4.56 -5.39
C LEU A 130 -8.80 3.93 -4.40
N ALA A 131 -8.30 3.25 -3.36
CA ALA A 131 -9.15 2.67 -2.33
C ALA A 131 -9.94 3.77 -1.62
N THR A 132 -11.26 3.61 -1.53
CA THR A 132 -12.16 4.55 -0.85
C THR A 132 -12.01 4.50 0.68
N SER A 133 -11.41 3.44 1.20
CA SER A 133 -10.96 3.34 2.58
C SER A 133 -9.45 3.14 2.62
N ALA A 134 -8.78 3.88 3.52
CA ALA A 134 -7.37 3.66 3.77
C ALA A 134 -7.15 2.22 4.29
N PRO A 135 -6.05 1.55 3.93
CA PRO A 135 -5.70 0.29 4.58
C PRO A 135 -5.64 0.50 6.09
N ALA A 136 -6.13 -0.47 6.84
CA ALA A 136 -6.15 -0.39 8.31
C ALA A 136 -4.75 -0.13 8.92
N ALA A 137 -3.67 -0.49 8.22
CA ALA A 137 -2.30 -0.17 8.62
C ALA A 137 -1.39 0.06 7.39
N PRO A 138 -1.18 1.32 6.96
CA PRO A 138 -0.18 1.65 5.95
C PRO A 138 1.22 1.15 6.35
N GLY A 139 1.98 0.64 5.38
CA GLY A 139 3.31 0.09 5.64
C GLY A 139 3.33 -1.31 6.26
N ARG A 140 2.18 -1.97 6.41
CA ARG A 140 2.05 -3.36 6.91
C ARG A 140 1.23 -4.26 5.98
N LEU A 141 1.20 -3.94 4.69
CA LEU A 141 0.48 -4.75 3.72
C LEU A 141 1.08 -6.16 3.63
N THR A 142 0.25 -7.20 3.70
CA THR A 142 0.68 -8.60 3.66
C THR A 142 0.37 -9.29 2.34
N GLY A 143 -0.73 -8.91 1.68
CA GLY A 143 -1.19 -9.43 0.40
C GLY A 143 -1.31 -8.34 -0.66
N ALA A 144 -1.12 -8.70 -1.93
CA ALA A 144 -1.26 -7.76 -3.04
C ALA A 144 -2.71 -7.28 -3.13
N LEU A 145 -2.90 -5.98 -3.38
CA LEU A 145 -4.22 -5.43 -3.63
C LEU A 145 -4.54 -5.57 -5.12
N GLN A 146 -5.80 -5.87 -5.41
CA GLN A 146 -6.35 -5.80 -6.77
C GLN A 146 -7.24 -4.56 -6.86
N PRO A 147 -7.27 -3.88 -8.02
CA PRO A 147 -8.23 -2.82 -8.25
C PRO A 147 -9.63 -3.34 -7.97
N ALA A 148 -10.46 -2.53 -7.31
CA ALA A 148 -11.85 -2.88 -7.12
C ALA A 148 -12.49 -3.03 -8.51
N GLY A 149 -12.94 -4.25 -8.85
CA GLY A 149 -13.67 -4.49 -10.09
C GLY A 149 -15.03 -3.80 -10.08
N PHE A 150 -15.82 -4.02 -11.14
CA PHE A 150 -17.21 -3.54 -11.25
C PHE A 150 -18.10 -3.89 -10.04
N GLU A 151 -17.72 -4.90 -9.24
CA GLU A 151 -18.39 -5.30 -8.01
C GLU A 151 -18.46 -4.18 -6.96
N ALA A 152 -17.50 -3.25 -6.92
CA ALA A 152 -17.54 -2.10 -6.01
C ALA A 152 -18.57 -1.02 -6.42
N LEU A 153 -19.02 -1.03 -7.69
CA LEU A 153 -20.07 -0.15 -8.20
C LEU A 153 -21.48 -0.76 -8.02
N ALA A 154 -21.59 -2.05 -7.67
CA ALA A 154 -22.89 -2.71 -7.48
C ALA A 154 -23.72 -2.13 -6.31
N GLY A 155 -23.11 -1.29 -5.45
CA GLY A 155 -23.80 -0.52 -4.41
C GLY A 155 -24.20 0.91 -4.80
N ILE A 156 -23.87 1.37 -6.01
CA ILE A 156 -24.16 2.74 -6.48
C ILE A 156 -25.32 2.67 -7.46
N THR A 157 -26.55 2.84 -6.97
CA THR A 157 -27.72 3.01 -7.83
C THR A 157 -27.63 4.39 -8.49
N PRO A 158 -27.50 4.48 -9.84
CA PRO A 158 -27.54 5.78 -10.51
C PRO A 158 -28.92 6.39 -10.31
N LYS A 159 -28.99 7.68 -9.94
CA LYS A 159 -30.24 8.43 -10.09
C LYS A 159 -30.46 8.63 -11.59
N ALA A 160 -31.57 8.10 -12.08
CA ALA A 160 -32.10 8.37 -13.42
C ALA A 160 -32.46 9.85 -13.59
#